data_AF-A0A5P0YQR1-F1
#
_entry.id   AF-A0A5P0YQR1-F1
#
_cell.length_a   1.000
_cell.length_b   1.000
_cell.length_c   1.000
_cell.angle_alpha   90.00
_cell.angle_beta   90.00
_cell.angle_gamma   90.00
#
_symmetry.space_group_name_H-M   'P 1'
#
loop_
_entity.id
_entity.type
_entity.pdbx_description
1 polymer ?
#
loop_
_entity_poly.entity_id
_entity_poly.type
_entity_poly.pdbx_seq_one_letter_code
_entity_poly.pdbx_strand_id
1 'polypeptide(L)'
;MLATYGSPLYVYDLRRVRAALADLRSSLPQGAHVLYSLKANPHVDLVRELLAGGCRAELSSTGELRTALAAGADPATCFYTGPGKTAEELRTAIAAGVRTFSTESLVDLRRVARVARESGQEVDCVLRVNGAEAPGSAGMRMTGDASQFGTDAVVLAERGEELRDADLKGARLVGFHFFPLTNAADEASLVAEMTASIRTAAALAEQLALDITVLDLGGGFGAPFAQTGDRPRYPGLRKALAAELDRHFPRWADGGVEVLFESGRHLVGDSGTLLCTVSDVKDSRDTRFAVLDTGINHLGGLSGIGRLLPLSAVPLAVPTEPTDEATHDAQGDAPDDAPVELGTDAAATPPARTRLVGPLCTPADTLGRGAVDLPDLAVGQRLAIPNVGAYGATASLLGFLSRPAAAEVVVDGPGSAESPRVVSATRLTLVREPVPARTTDPTEHPEPRENHVSEESAMQERTMTAVPVRDAEGGPWNADYVTVLRSVLPRLGEDVGPDTSLRAAGLDSLALVELLVRLEEAYAVAIPDDDLGPESFATAGSLWSVVESVRTA
;
A
#
# COMPACT_ATOMS: atom_id res chain seq x y z
N MET A 1 5.76 23.91 15.16
CA MET A 1 4.71 23.22 14.36
C MET A 1 3.59 22.69 15.24
N LEU A 2 3.82 21.74 16.15
CA LEU A 2 2.75 21.22 17.05
C LEU A 2 2.03 22.32 17.86
N ALA A 3 2.76 23.32 18.38
CA ALA A 3 2.16 24.46 19.07
C ALA A 3 1.26 25.33 18.14
N THR A 4 1.52 25.32 16.83
CA THR A 4 0.81 26.15 15.85
C THR A 4 -0.38 25.43 15.23
N TYR A 5 -0.22 24.16 14.87
CA TYR A 5 -1.19 23.38 14.09
C TYR A 5 -1.89 22.28 14.91
N GLY A 6 -1.46 22.06 16.15
CA GLY A 6 -1.95 20.99 17.02
C GLY A 6 -1.45 19.61 16.61
N SER A 7 -1.90 18.59 17.33
CA SER A 7 -1.81 17.18 16.97
C SER A 7 -3.21 16.58 16.78
N PRO A 8 -3.37 15.49 16.01
CA PRO A 8 -2.33 14.85 15.20
C PRO A 8 -1.98 15.64 13.92
N LEU A 9 -0.71 15.57 13.52
CA LEU A 9 -0.12 16.39 12.47
C LEU A 9 0.85 15.60 11.61
N TYR A 10 0.59 15.49 10.32
CA TYR A 10 1.56 15.07 9.32
C TYR A 10 2.49 16.22 8.95
N VAL A 11 3.79 15.94 8.88
CA VAL A 11 4.81 16.85 8.35
C VAL A 11 5.51 16.17 7.17
N TYR A 12 5.47 16.78 6.00
CA TYR A 12 6.12 16.30 4.77
C TYR A 12 7.30 17.19 4.36
N ASP A 13 8.48 16.61 4.20
CA ASP A 13 9.72 17.33 3.83
C ASP A 13 10.05 17.19 2.34
N LEU A 14 9.92 18.29 1.58
CA LEU A 14 10.20 18.30 0.13
C LEU A 14 11.65 17.99 -0.23
N ARG A 15 12.61 18.20 0.68
CA ARG A 15 14.01 17.81 0.43
C ARG A 15 14.14 16.31 0.31
N ARG A 16 13.42 15.56 1.14
CA ARG A 16 13.45 14.10 1.12
C ARG A 16 12.82 13.56 -0.16
N VAL A 17 11.75 14.19 -0.64
CA VAL A 17 11.13 13.88 -1.94
C VAL A 17 12.13 14.09 -3.08
N ARG A 18 12.83 15.24 -3.12
CA ARG A 18 13.86 15.51 -4.14
C ARG A 18 15.02 14.51 -4.08
N ALA A 19 15.50 14.19 -2.87
CA ALA A 19 16.56 13.20 -2.68
C ALA A 19 16.12 11.80 -3.16
N ALA A 20 14.88 11.39 -2.85
CA ALA A 20 14.31 10.13 -3.30
C ALA A 20 14.24 10.03 -4.82
N LEU A 21 13.78 11.09 -5.49
CA LEU A 21 13.71 11.12 -6.94
C LEU A 21 15.10 11.06 -7.58
N ALA A 22 16.06 11.80 -7.05
CA ALA A 22 17.44 11.80 -7.53
C ALA A 22 18.08 10.40 -7.37
N ASP A 23 17.93 9.80 -6.19
CA ASP A 23 18.43 8.46 -5.89
C ASP A 23 17.82 7.42 -6.84
N LEU A 24 16.48 7.39 -6.98
CA LEU A 24 15.80 6.43 -7.84
C LEU A 24 16.23 6.59 -9.30
N ARG A 25 16.29 7.81 -9.82
CA ARG A 25 16.75 8.05 -11.20
C ARG A 25 18.20 7.63 -11.44
N SER A 26 19.06 7.77 -10.44
CA SER A 26 20.43 7.27 -10.54
C SER A 26 20.48 5.75 -10.72
N SER A 27 19.51 5.02 -10.17
CA SER A 27 19.35 3.58 -10.28
C SER A 27 18.70 3.09 -11.58
N LEU A 28 18.04 3.96 -12.34
CA LEU A 28 17.31 3.56 -13.56
C LEU A 28 18.14 3.74 -14.84
N PRO A 29 17.83 2.99 -15.92
CA PRO A 29 18.42 3.23 -17.25
C PRO A 29 18.29 4.69 -17.70
N GLN A 30 19.32 5.21 -18.37
CA GLN A 30 19.30 6.58 -18.87
C GLN A 30 18.23 6.74 -19.95
N GLY A 31 17.42 7.80 -19.85
CA GLY A 31 16.30 8.04 -20.79
C GLY A 31 14.97 7.42 -20.35
N ALA A 32 14.97 6.55 -19.32
CA ALA A 32 13.72 6.06 -18.75
C ALA A 32 12.97 7.16 -17.99
N HIS A 33 11.63 7.07 -17.99
CA HIS A 33 10.76 7.99 -17.27
C HIS A 33 10.24 7.37 -15.97
N VAL A 34 10.06 8.23 -14.97
CA VAL A 34 9.44 7.86 -13.70
C VAL A 34 8.02 8.40 -13.69
N LEU A 35 7.05 7.50 -13.46
CA LEU A 35 5.67 7.84 -13.20
C LEU A 35 5.46 7.88 -11.68
N TYR A 36 4.98 9.01 -11.15
CA TYR A 36 4.59 9.10 -9.75
C TYR A 36 3.20 8.51 -9.54
N SER A 37 3.11 7.46 -8.72
CA SER A 37 1.85 6.83 -8.35
C SER A 37 1.11 7.63 -7.28
N LEU A 38 0.10 8.41 -7.69
CA LEU A 38 -0.61 9.33 -6.79
C LEU A 38 -1.30 8.63 -5.61
N LYS A 39 -1.67 7.35 -5.76
CA LYS A 39 -2.25 6.52 -4.70
C LYS A 39 -1.41 6.48 -3.41
N ALA A 40 -0.08 6.64 -3.54
CA ALA A 40 0.81 6.70 -2.40
C ALA A 40 0.57 7.94 -1.55
N ASN A 41 0.51 9.12 -2.18
CA ASN A 41 0.14 10.37 -1.53
C ASN A 41 -0.26 11.43 -2.58
N PRO A 42 -1.55 11.77 -2.72
CA PRO A 42 -2.03 12.77 -3.67
C PRO A 42 -1.96 14.20 -3.11
N HIS A 43 -1.16 14.47 -2.07
CA HIS A 43 -0.98 15.85 -1.59
C HIS A 43 -0.38 16.72 -2.70
N VAL A 44 -1.11 17.77 -3.11
CA VAL A 44 -0.82 18.57 -4.31
C VAL A 44 0.61 19.12 -4.35
N ASP A 45 1.17 19.51 -3.21
CA ASP A 45 2.55 20.02 -3.17
C ASP A 45 3.61 18.94 -3.39
N LEU A 46 3.36 17.70 -2.95
CA LEU A 46 4.29 16.58 -3.21
C LEU A 46 4.23 16.18 -4.68
N VAL A 47 3.01 16.15 -5.25
CA VAL A 47 2.81 15.92 -6.68
C VAL A 47 3.51 17.00 -7.50
N ARG A 48 3.33 18.28 -7.15
CA ARG A 48 3.97 19.41 -7.83
C ARG A 48 5.49 19.32 -7.79
N GLU A 49 6.06 18.96 -6.64
CA GLU A 49 7.51 18.79 -6.49
C GLU A 49 8.05 17.68 -7.42
N LEU A 50 7.35 16.55 -7.51
CA LEU A 50 7.76 15.43 -8.37
C LEU A 50 7.59 15.74 -9.86
N LEU A 51 6.51 16.44 -10.24
CA LEU A 51 6.31 16.91 -11.61
C LEU A 51 7.36 17.94 -12.02
N ALA A 52 7.71 18.89 -11.13
CA ALA A 52 8.81 19.84 -11.34
C ALA A 52 10.16 19.12 -11.43
N GLY A 53 10.30 18.01 -10.71
CA GLY A 53 11.42 17.08 -10.88
C GLY A 53 11.44 16.40 -12.24
N GLY A 54 10.35 16.35 -13.00
CA GLY A 54 10.23 15.69 -14.31
C GLY A 54 9.64 14.28 -14.26
N CYS A 55 8.97 13.91 -13.16
CA CYS A 55 8.07 12.75 -13.17
C CYS A 55 6.83 13.07 -14.02
N ARG A 56 6.14 12.02 -14.47
CA ARG A 56 4.76 12.12 -14.98
C ARG A 56 3.79 11.56 -13.96
N ALA A 57 2.50 11.85 -14.09
CA ALA A 57 1.49 11.38 -13.14
C ALA A 57 0.92 10.02 -13.56
N GLU A 58 0.98 9.03 -12.67
CA GLU A 58 0.20 7.78 -12.76
C GLU A 58 -1.08 7.93 -11.94
N LEU A 59 -2.21 7.70 -12.59
CA LEU A 59 -3.56 8.01 -12.09
C LEU A 59 -4.46 6.79 -12.21
N SER A 60 -5.33 6.57 -11.24
CA SER A 60 -6.32 5.49 -11.22
C SER A 60 -7.77 5.99 -11.08
N SER A 61 -7.96 7.28 -10.81
CA SER A 61 -9.29 7.87 -10.63
C SER A 61 -9.39 9.32 -11.10
N THR A 62 -10.61 9.81 -11.30
CA THR A 62 -10.88 11.22 -11.62
C THR A 62 -10.50 12.17 -10.48
N GLY A 63 -10.48 11.68 -9.23
CA GLY A 63 -9.97 12.42 -8.08
C GLY A 63 -8.47 12.67 -8.19
N GLU A 64 -7.71 11.64 -8.52
CA GLU A 64 -6.26 11.77 -8.76
C GLU A 64 -5.95 12.63 -9.99
N LEU A 65 -6.74 12.50 -11.06
CA LEU A 65 -6.62 13.38 -12.23
C LEU A 65 -6.79 14.85 -11.84
N ARG A 66 -7.79 15.18 -11.03
CA ARG A 66 -8.01 16.56 -10.55
C ARG A 66 -6.81 17.06 -9.75
N THR A 67 -6.27 16.23 -8.86
CA THR A 67 -5.05 16.53 -8.10
C THR A 67 -3.86 16.79 -9.01
N ALA A 68 -3.62 15.91 -9.99
CA ALA A 68 -2.49 16.05 -10.91
C ALA A 68 -2.59 17.34 -11.73
N LEU A 69 -3.78 17.67 -12.24
CA LEU A 69 -4.02 18.93 -12.94
C LEU A 69 -3.82 20.14 -12.04
N ALA A 70 -4.30 20.10 -10.79
CA ALA A 70 -4.07 21.16 -9.81
C ALA A 70 -2.59 21.32 -9.42
N ALA A 71 -1.80 20.25 -9.52
CA ALA A 71 -0.36 20.26 -9.35
C ALA A 71 0.40 20.75 -10.59
N GLY A 72 -0.29 20.94 -11.73
CA GLY A 72 0.29 21.43 -12.98
C GLY A 72 0.74 20.34 -13.96
N ALA A 73 0.21 19.12 -13.84
CA ALA A 73 0.49 18.05 -14.80
C ALA A 73 -0.04 18.42 -16.19
N ASP A 74 0.75 18.13 -17.23
CA ASP A 74 0.24 18.07 -18.59
C ASP A 74 -0.58 16.79 -18.76
N PRO A 75 -1.91 16.89 -18.98
CA PRO A 75 -2.77 15.73 -19.12
C PRO A 75 -2.34 14.78 -20.24
N ALA A 76 -1.70 15.27 -21.30
CA ALA A 76 -1.23 14.43 -22.40
C ALA A 76 -0.09 13.48 -21.97
N THR A 77 0.60 13.81 -20.87
CA THR A 77 1.69 12.99 -20.30
C THR A 77 1.22 12.10 -19.15
N CYS A 78 -0.03 12.26 -18.69
CA CYS A 78 -0.60 11.43 -17.64
C CYS A 78 -0.83 9.99 -18.12
N PHE A 79 -0.61 9.05 -17.22
CA PHE A 79 -0.75 7.63 -17.47
C PHE A 79 -1.90 7.06 -16.62
N TYR A 80 -3.00 6.65 -17.25
CA TYR A 80 -4.21 6.26 -16.55
C TYR A 80 -4.33 4.74 -16.41
N THR A 81 -4.33 4.24 -15.18
CA THR A 81 -4.28 2.82 -14.78
C THR A 81 -5.55 2.41 -14.03
N GLY A 82 -5.51 1.23 -13.38
CA GLY A 82 -6.52 0.77 -12.44
C GLY A 82 -7.57 -0.16 -13.05
N PRO A 83 -7.99 -1.22 -12.34
CA PRO A 83 -9.08 -2.08 -12.77
C PRO A 83 -10.42 -1.36 -12.59
N GLY A 84 -11.31 -1.51 -13.57
CA GLY A 84 -12.70 -1.06 -13.43
C GLY A 84 -13.02 0.33 -13.98
N LYS A 85 -12.17 0.91 -14.85
CA LYS A 85 -12.44 2.20 -15.52
C LYS A 85 -13.84 2.23 -16.13
N THR A 86 -14.70 3.11 -15.64
CA THR A 86 -16.05 3.28 -16.20
C THR A 86 -16.01 4.11 -17.47
N ALA A 87 -17.04 4.01 -18.31
CA ALA A 87 -17.13 4.85 -19.50
C ALA A 87 -17.13 6.35 -19.17
N GLU A 88 -17.70 6.73 -18.02
CA GLU A 88 -17.76 8.13 -17.59
C GLU A 88 -16.41 8.66 -17.11
N GLU A 89 -15.66 7.86 -16.36
CA GLU A 89 -14.28 8.21 -15.99
C GLU A 89 -13.39 8.36 -17.22
N LEU A 90 -13.53 7.45 -18.20
CA LEU A 90 -12.79 7.52 -19.46
C LEU A 90 -13.14 8.78 -20.25
N ARG A 91 -14.43 9.15 -20.37
CA ARG A 91 -14.83 10.40 -21.01
C ARG A 91 -14.22 11.61 -20.31
N THR A 92 -14.27 11.61 -18.98
CA THR A 92 -13.69 12.70 -18.18
C THR A 92 -12.17 12.82 -18.41
N ALA A 93 -11.44 11.69 -18.38
CA ALA A 93 -10.00 11.66 -18.60
C ALA A 93 -9.63 12.11 -20.02
N ILE A 94 -10.29 11.57 -21.04
CA ILE A 94 -10.02 11.90 -22.45
C ILE A 94 -10.34 13.38 -22.73
N ALA A 95 -11.47 13.88 -22.23
CA ALA A 95 -11.86 15.28 -22.36
C ALA A 95 -10.88 16.23 -21.65
N ALA A 96 -10.31 15.80 -20.51
CA ALA A 96 -9.27 16.54 -19.81
C ALA A 96 -7.90 16.54 -20.54
N GLY A 97 -7.72 15.70 -21.57
CA GLY A 97 -6.50 15.64 -22.37
C GLY A 97 -5.65 14.38 -22.16
N VAL A 98 -6.08 13.41 -21.36
CA VAL A 98 -5.35 12.15 -21.17
C VAL A 98 -5.33 11.33 -22.45
N ARG A 99 -4.17 10.80 -22.81
CA ARG A 99 -3.96 10.05 -24.06
C ARG A 99 -3.41 8.65 -23.87
N THR A 100 -2.87 8.30 -22.71
CA THR A 100 -2.28 6.97 -22.48
C THR A 100 -3.01 6.22 -21.37
N PHE A 101 -3.45 5.00 -21.68
CA PHE A 101 -4.22 4.16 -20.76
C PHE A 101 -3.57 2.77 -20.62
N SER A 102 -3.34 2.34 -19.37
CA SER A 102 -3.05 0.95 -19.07
C SER A 102 -4.34 0.16 -18.96
N THR A 103 -4.55 -0.77 -19.89
CA THR A 103 -5.76 -1.60 -19.98
C THR A 103 -5.54 -2.94 -19.31
N GLU A 104 -6.51 -3.38 -18.52
CA GLU A 104 -6.36 -4.56 -17.65
C GLU A 104 -6.83 -5.85 -18.35
N SER A 105 -7.65 -5.74 -19.38
CA SER A 105 -8.17 -6.86 -20.18
C SER A 105 -8.61 -6.42 -21.57
N LEU A 106 -8.89 -7.36 -22.46
CA LEU A 106 -9.50 -7.08 -23.76
C LEU A 106 -10.86 -6.35 -23.65
N VAL A 107 -11.62 -6.62 -22.59
CA VAL A 107 -12.89 -5.92 -22.34
C VAL A 107 -12.65 -4.46 -21.96
N ASP A 108 -11.63 -4.20 -21.13
CA ASP A 108 -11.22 -2.84 -20.77
C ASP A 108 -10.68 -2.09 -21.99
N LEU A 109 -9.83 -2.74 -22.81
CA LEU A 109 -9.31 -2.19 -24.05
C LEU A 109 -10.42 -1.77 -25.03
N ARG A 110 -11.41 -2.66 -25.28
CA ARG A 110 -12.58 -2.33 -26.12
C ARG A 110 -13.39 -1.17 -25.54
N ARG A 111 -13.50 -1.06 -24.22
CA ARG A 111 -14.19 0.05 -23.55
C ARG A 111 -13.47 1.37 -23.81
N VAL A 112 -12.14 1.40 -23.65
CA VAL A 112 -11.31 2.58 -23.93
C VAL A 112 -11.43 2.99 -25.40
N ALA A 113 -11.25 2.04 -26.33
CA ALA A 113 -11.36 2.30 -27.77
C ALA A 113 -12.72 2.90 -28.15
N ARG A 114 -13.81 2.32 -27.64
CA ARG A 114 -15.17 2.82 -27.88
C ARG A 114 -15.32 4.27 -27.39
N VAL A 115 -14.91 4.57 -26.17
CA VAL A 115 -15.07 5.92 -25.59
C VAL A 115 -14.18 6.94 -26.32
N ALA A 116 -12.95 6.56 -26.70
CA ALA A 116 -12.08 7.41 -27.52
C ALA A 116 -12.74 7.77 -28.85
N ARG A 117 -13.29 6.77 -29.57
CA ARG A 117 -14.04 6.98 -30.81
C ARG A 117 -15.27 7.85 -30.62
N GLU A 118 -16.08 7.60 -29.58
CA GLU A 118 -17.25 8.44 -29.23
C GLU A 118 -16.85 9.90 -28.97
N SER A 119 -15.64 10.12 -28.44
CA SER A 119 -15.09 11.44 -28.15
C SER A 119 -14.35 12.07 -29.33
N GLY A 120 -14.30 11.40 -30.49
CA GLY A 120 -13.53 11.84 -31.66
C GLY A 120 -12.03 11.95 -31.41
N GLN A 121 -11.49 11.17 -30.47
CA GLN A 121 -10.07 11.13 -30.12
C GLN A 121 -9.48 9.76 -30.46
N GLU A 122 -8.17 9.72 -30.64
CA GLU A 122 -7.37 8.50 -30.62
C GLU A 122 -6.51 8.50 -29.35
N VAL A 123 -6.36 7.34 -28.73
CA VAL A 123 -5.59 7.15 -27.51
C VAL A 123 -4.62 5.99 -27.65
N ASP A 124 -3.54 6.04 -26.89
CA ASP A 124 -2.58 4.97 -26.76
C ASP A 124 -2.98 4.07 -25.59
N CYS A 125 -2.90 2.77 -25.82
CA CYS A 125 -3.15 1.75 -24.82
C CYS A 125 -1.92 0.85 -24.66
N VAL A 126 -1.57 0.56 -23.42
CA VAL A 126 -0.74 -0.61 -23.08
C VAL A 126 -1.62 -1.70 -22.48
N LEU A 127 -1.25 -2.95 -22.68
CA LEU A 127 -1.90 -4.08 -22.00
C LEU A 127 -1.12 -4.43 -20.75
N ARG A 128 -1.81 -4.47 -19.60
CA ARG A 128 -1.19 -4.95 -18.37
C ARG A 128 -1.12 -6.47 -18.39
N VAL A 129 0.08 -7.00 -18.23
CA VAL A 129 0.36 -8.44 -18.41
C VAL A 129 0.88 -9.04 -17.11
N ASN A 130 0.36 -10.22 -16.78
CA ASN A 130 0.95 -11.09 -15.79
C ASN A 130 1.91 -12.06 -16.49
N GLY A 131 3.20 -11.96 -16.16
CA GLY A 131 4.22 -12.87 -16.69
C GLY A 131 4.07 -14.30 -16.15
N ALA A 132 4.63 -15.27 -16.88
CA ALA A 132 4.78 -16.64 -16.39
C ALA A 132 5.84 -16.69 -15.26
N GLU A 133 5.69 -17.62 -14.32
CA GLU A 133 6.49 -17.70 -13.08
C GLU A 133 8.01 -17.63 -13.31
N ALA A 134 8.68 -16.70 -12.63
CA ALA A 134 10.13 -16.74 -12.44
C ALA A 134 10.47 -17.68 -11.24
N PRO A 135 11.38 -18.65 -11.41
CA PRO A 135 11.82 -19.49 -10.29
C PRO A 135 12.58 -18.66 -9.23
N GLY A 136 12.16 -18.74 -7.95
CA GLY A 136 13.08 -18.54 -6.81
C GLY A 136 13.11 -17.20 -6.04
N SER A 137 12.20 -16.23 -6.22
CA SER A 137 12.18 -14.99 -5.41
C SER A 137 11.26 -15.08 -4.17
N ALA A 138 11.79 -14.68 -3.00
CA ALA A 138 11.04 -14.54 -1.74
C ALA A 138 10.45 -13.11 -1.64
N GLY A 139 9.13 -13.01 -1.65
CA GLY A 139 8.38 -11.75 -1.57
C GLY A 139 6.90 -11.95 -1.95
N MET A 140 6.03 -11.00 -1.61
CA MET A 140 4.62 -11.06 -2.01
C MET A 140 4.50 -10.77 -3.50
N ARG A 141 4.31 -11.82 -4.30
CA ARG A 141 4.16 -11.73 -5.77
C ARG A 141 2.78 -11.21 -6.13
N MET A 142 2.71 -10.42 -7.19
CA MET A 142 1.45 -9.96 -7.79
C MET A 142 1.17 -10.65 -9.14
N THR A 143 2.10 -11.47 -9.63
CA THR A 143 2.06 -12.18 -10.93
C THR A 143 2.25 -13.68 -10.74
N GLY A 144 1.53 -14.50 -11.52
CA GLY A 144 1.60 -15.97 -11.48
C GLY A 144 0.41 -16.64 -10.78
N ASP A 145 -0.19 -15.98 -9.80
CA ASP A 145 -1.45 -16.38 -9.17
C ASP A 145 -2.66 -15.69 -9.82
N ALA A 146 -3.87 -16.25 -9.61
CA ALA A 146 -5.11 -15.63 -10.05
C ALA A 146 -5.20 -14.19 -9.49
N SER A 147 -5.22 -13.22 -10.39
CA SER A 147 -5.17 -11.79 -10.07
C SER A 147 -6.34 -11.06 -10.71
N GLN A 148 -6.89 -10.08 -10.00
CA GLN A 148 -7.87 -9.14 -10.58
C GLN A 148 -7.21 -8.12 -11.53
N PHE A 149 -5.88 -8.07 -11.56
CA PHE A 149 -5.09 -7.14 -12.36
C PHE A 149 -4.45 -7.84 -13.54
N GLY A 150 -4.42 -7.13 -14.67
CA GLY A 150 -3.80 -7.57 -15.91
C GLY A 150 -4.46 -8.80 -16.54
N THR A 151 -3.85 -9.27 -17.61
CA THR A 151 -4.21 -10.51 -18.29
C THR A 151 -2.98 -11.39 -18.41
N ASP A 152 -3.16 -12.69 -18.25
CA ASP A 152 -2.06 -13.64 -18.31
C ASP A 152 -1.46 -13.69 -19.72
N ALA A 153 -0.13 -13.73 -19.81
CA ALA A 153 0.60 -13.74 -21.07
C ALA A 153 0.12 -14.87 -22.02
N VAL A 154 -0.17 -16.05 -21.47
CA VAL A 154 -0.66 -17.20 -22.24
C VAL A 154 -2.02 -16.92 -22.86
N VAL A 155 -2.95 -16.35 -22.08
CA VAL A 155 -4.29 -15.97 -22.57
C VAL A 155 -4.19 -14.89 -23.64
N LEU A 156 -3.28 -13.92 -23.48
CA LEU A 156 -3.03 -12.89 -24.49
C LEU A 156 -2.53 -13.51 -25.80
N ALA A 157 -1.59 -14.46 -25.71
CA ALA A 157 -1.01 -15.13 -26.87
C ALA A 157 -2.06 -15.96 -27.63
N GLU A 158 -2.94 -16.66 -26.92
CA GLU A 158 -4.03 -17.44 -27.50
C GLU A 158 -5.10 -16.57 -28.18
N ARG A 159 -5.37 -15.38 -27.63
CA ARG A 159 -6.43 -14.47 -28.09
C ARG A 159 -5.90 -13.29 -28.90
N GLY A 160 -4.66 -13.37 -29.39
CA GLY A 160 -3.96 -12.28 -30.04
C GLY A 160 -4.66 -11.74 -31.30
N GLU A 161 -5.47 -12.57 -31.97
CA GLU A 161 -6.28 -12.18 -33.12
C GLU A 161 -7.33 -11.11 -32.80
N GLU A 162 -7.89 -11.11 -31.58
CA GLU A 162 -8.86 -10.10 -31.12
C GLU A 162 -8.24 -8.69 -31.03
N LEU A 163 -6.90 -8.59 -30.94
CA LEU A 163 -6.20 -7.31 -30.93
C LEU A 163 -6.24 -6.59 -32.29
N ARG A 164 -6.75 -7.26 -33.33
CA ARG A 164 -6.92 -6.70 -34.68
C ARG A 164 -8.39 -6.38 -35.00
N ASP A 165 -9.29 -6.55 -34.03
CA ASP A 165 -10.71 -6.30 -34.20
C ASP A 165 -10.99 -4.84 -34.59
N ALA A 166 -11.95 -4.64 -35.49
CA ALA A 166 -12.38 -3.31 -35.90
C ALA A 166 -12.98 -2.48 -34.75
N ASP A 167 -13.44 -3.13 -33.69
CA ASP A 167 -13.95 -2.50 -32.47
C ASP A 167 -12.87 -1.82 -31.63
N LEU A 168 -11.59 -2.09 -31.91
CA LEU A 168 -10.45 -1.43 -31.28
C LEU A 168 -10.05 -0.12 -31.97
N LYS A 169 -10.72 0.26 -33.06
CA LYS A 169 -10.52 1.57 -33.69
C LYS A 169 -10.74 2.69 -32.66
N GLY A 170 -9.75 3.56 -32.53
CA GLY A 170 -9.70 4.62 -31.53
C GLY A 170 -8.70 4.36 -30.39
N ALA A 171 -8.22 3.11 -30.24
CA ALA A 171 -7.12 2.76 -29.35
C ALA A 171 -5.96 2.15 -30.15
N ARG A 172 -4.77 2.76 -30.05
CA ARG A 172 -3.52 2.20 -30.57
C ARG A 172 -2.87 1.36 -29.48
N LEU A 173 -2.71 0.06 -29.71
CA LEU A 173 -1.96 -0.79 -28.79
C LEU A 173 -0.46 -0.54 -29.00
N VAL A 174 0.19 0.11 -28.03
CA VAL A 174 1.58 0.59 -28.14
C VAL A 174 2.58 -0.19 -27.32
N GLY A 175 2.12 -1.12 -26.48
CA GLY A 175 2.99 -1.68 -25.49
C GLY A 175 2.37 -2.58 -24.44
N PHE A 176 3.20 -2.89 -23.45
CA PHE A 176 2.84 -3.68 -22.28
C PHE A 176 3.17 -2.94 -21.00
N HIS A 177 2.41 -3.25 -19.96
CA HIS A 177 2.64 -2.81 -18.59
C HIS A 177 2.76 -4.01 -17.67
N PHE A 178 3.79 -4.02 -16.83
CA PHE A 178 4.04 -5.03 -15.82
C PHE A 178 4.05 -4.39 -14.44
N PHE A 179 3.54 -5.09 -13.44
CA PHE A 179 3.70 -4.71 -12.03
C PHE A 179 4.01 -5.97 -11.23
N PRO A 180 5.25 -6.49 -11.34
CA PRO A 180 5.55 -7.84 -10.87
C PRO A 180 5.67 -7.95 -9.35
N LEU A 181 6.04 -6.85 -8.69
CA LEU A 181 6.41 -6.85 -7.27
C LEU A 181 5.97 -5.55 -6.57
N THR A 182 5.71 -5.66 -5.27
CA THR A 182 5.52 -4.52 -4.37
C THR A 182 6.49 -4.60 -3.21
N ASN A 183 7.06 -3.45 -2.81
CA ASN A 183 7.95 -3.31 -1.65
C ASN A 183 9.03 -4.41 -1.55
N ALA A 184 9.84 -4.52 -2.59
CA ALA A 184 10.90 -5.51 -2.71
C ALA A 184 11.83 -5.52 -1.49
N ALA A 185 12.16 -6.72 -1.00
CA ALA A 185 13.07 -6.91 0.11
C ALA A 185 14.52 -6.52 -0.23
N ASP A 186 14.93 -6.75 -1.48
CA ASP A 186 16.29 -6.50 -1.95
C ASP A 186 16.34 -6.11 -3.44
N GLU A 187 17.52 -5.66 -3.88
CA GLU A 187 17.79 -5.29 -5.26
C GLU A 187 17.75 -6.48 -6.23
N ALA A 188 18.21 -7.66 -5.78
CA ALA A 188 18.31 -8.84 -6.65
C ALA A 188 16.92 -9.28 -7.12
N SER A 189 15.92 -9.22 -6.24
CA SER A 189 14.52 -9.49 -6.54
C SER A 189 13.96 -8.52 -7.59
N LEU A 190 14.23 -7.21 -7.45
CA LEU A 190 13.81 -6.21 -8.45
C LEU A 190 14.43 -6.49 -9.83
N VAL A 191 15.73 -6.77 -9.86
CA VAL A 191 16.44 -7.11 -11.10
C VAL A 191 15.83 -8.34 -11.75
N ALA A 192 15.60 -9.41 -10.98
CA ALA A 192 15.04 -10.65 -11.50
C ALA A 192 13.65 -10.43 -12.12
N GLU A 193 12.74 -9.77 -11.41
CA GLU A 193 11.36 -9.56 -11.86
C GLU A 193 11.25 -8.61 -13.05
N MET A 194 12.01 -7.50 -13.05
CA MET A 194 12.00 -6.54 -14.15
C MET A 194 12.67 -7.10 -15.41
N THR A 195 13.76 -7.87 -15.30
CA THR A 195 14.36 -8.54 -16.46
C THR A 195 13.47 -9.65 -17.02
N ALA A 196 12.76 -10.39 -16.17
CA ALA A 196 11.73 -11.34 -16.60
C ALA A 196 10.61 -10.63 -17.38
N SER A 197 10.14 -9.49 -16.88
CA SER A 197 9.12 -8.66 -17.55
C SER A 197 9.56 -8.19 -18.94
N ILE A 198 10.82 -7.76 -19.10
CA ILE A 198 11.39 -7.40 -20.42
C ILE A 198 11.38 -8.59 -21.38
N ARG A 199 11.77 -9.78 -20.91
CA ARG A 199 11.75 -11.01 -21.74
C ARG A 199 10.34 -11.41 -22.14
N THR A 200 9.39 -11.36 -21.20
CA THR A 200 7.98 -11.64 -21.48
C THR A 200 7.42 -10.65 -22.50
N ALA A 201 7.72 -9.35 -22.37
CA ALA A 201 7.32 -8.33 -23.33
C ALA A 201 7.85 -8.64 -24.73
N ALA A 202 9.13 -9.02 -24.84
CA ALA A 202 9.75 -9.34 -26.12
C ALA A 202 9.11 -10.56 -26.79
N ALA A 203 8.87 -11.63 -26.02
CA ALA A 203 8.21 -12.84 -26.52
C ALA A 203 6.78 -12.55 -26.99
N LEU A 204 6.01 -11.78 -26.23
CA LEU A 204 4.65 -11.39 -26.62
C LEU A 204 4.62 -10.46 -27.82
N ALA A 205 5.55 -9.51 -27.90
CA ALA A 205 5.65 -8.60 -29.05
C ALA A 205 5.87 -9.38 -30.36
N GLU A 206 6.74 -10.39 -30.33
CA GLU A 206 6.99 -11.27 -31.47
C GLU A 206 5.75 -12.11 -31.81
N GLN A 207 5.14 -12.78 -30.82
CA GLN A 207 3.98 -13.65 -31.03
C GLN A 207 2.76 -12.89 -31.57
N LEU A 208 2.53 -11.67 -31.08
CA LEU A 208 1.39 -10.84 -31.45
C LEU A 208 1.67 -9.97 -32.70
N ALA A 209 2.93 -9.93 -33.15
CA ALA A 209 3.44 -9.03 -34.18
C ALA A 209 3.11 -7.56 -33.87
N LEU A 210 3.40 -7.12 -32.64
CA LEU A 210 3.16 -5.76 -32.16
C LEU A 210 4.44 -4.91 -32.22
N ASP A 211 4.32 -3.71 -32.79
CA ASP A 211 5.39 -2.70 -32.71
C ASP A 211 5.32 -1.97 -31.37
N ILE A 212 6.17 -2.38 -30.43
CA ILE A 212 6.23 -1.80 -29.10
C ILE A 212 6.95 -0.46 -29.16
N THR A 213 6.27 0.58 -28.67
CA THR A 213 6.81 1.94 -28.49
C THR A 213 6.75 2.40 -27.03
N VAL A 214 6.05 1.66 -26.15
CA VAL A 214 6.00 1.90 -24.71
C VAL A 214 6.18 0.58 -23.96
N LEU A 215 7.06 0.57 -22.96
CA LEU A 215 7.26 -0.56 -22.05
C LEU A 215 7.26 -0.04 -20.62
N ASP A 216 6.18 -0.33 -19.90
CA ASP A 216 6.08 0.01 -18.48
C ASP A 216 6.47 -1.20 -17.63
N LEU A 217 7.55 -1.05 -16.86
CA LEU A 217 8.08 -2.10 -15.99
C LEU A 217 7.54 -2.01 -14.56
N GLY A 218 6.63 -1.06 -14.31
CA GLY A 218 5.96 -0.87 -13.04
C GLY A 218 6.91 -0.46 -11.93
N GLY A 219 6.54 -0.84 -10.71
CA GLY A 219 7.25 -0.45 -9.49
C GLY A 219 7.84 -1.62 -8.73
N GLY A 220 7.65 -1.58 -7.41
CA GLY A 220 8.25 -2.54 -6.47
C GLY A 220 9.34 -1.94 -5.60
N PHE A 221 9.74 -0.70 -5.84
CA PHE A 221 10.73 0.00 -5.01
C PHE A 221 10.27 0.09 -3.55
N GLY A 222 11.10 -0.42 -2.65
CA GLY A 222 10.85 -0.49 -1.21
C GLY A 222 10.98 0.86 -0.51
N ALA A 223 10.30 0.99 0.62
CA ALA A 223 10.47 2.10 1.54
C ALA A 223 10.13 1.64 2.97
N PRO A 224 10.86 2.10 4.00
CA PRO A 224 10.43 1.88 5.38
C PRO A 224 9.03 2.49 5.55
N PHE A 225 8.12 1.78 6.20
CA PHE A 225 6.79 2.28 6.52
C PHE A 225 6.57 2.20 8.02
N ALA A 226 6.29 3.35 8.65
CA ALA A 226 6.08 3.46 10.10
C ALA A 226 7.23 2.90 10.95
N GLN A 227 8.43 2.72 10.38
CA GLN A 227 9.62 2.21 11.06
C GLN A 227 10.77 3.17 10.88
N THR A 228 11.67 3.25 11.86
CA THR A 228 12.97 3.94 11.66
C THR A 228 13.82 3.21 10.60
N GLY A 229 14.75 3.93 9.98
CA GLY A 229 15.65 3.39 8.97
C GLY A 229 15.64 4.18 7.67
N ASP A 230 16.60 3.85 6.82
CA ASP A 230 16.82 4.51 5.55
C ASP A 230 16.08 3.83 4.40
N ARG A 231 15.74 4.61 3.38
CA ARG A 231 15.20 4.11 2.12
C ARG A 231 16.26 3.24 1.41
N PRO A 232 15.89 2.07 0.86
CA PRO A 232 16.80 1.25 0.06
C PRO A 232 17.39 1.98 -1.16
N ARG A 233 18.54 1.54 -1.66
CA ARG A 233 19.18 2.04 -2.88
C ARG A 233 19.45 0.87 -3.83
N TYR A 234 19.52 1.15 -5.14
CA TYR A 234 19.62 0.12 -6.18
C TYR A 234 20.77 0.42 -7.19
N PRO A 235 22.04 0.29 -6.78
CA PRO A 235 23.19 0.65 -7.63
C PRO A 235 23.41 -0.28 -8.84
N GLY A 236 23.01 -1.55 -8.76
CA GLY A 236 23.14 -2.55 -9.82
C GLY A 236 22.02 -2.55 -10.86
N LEU A 237 20.84 -2.03 -10.50
CA LEU A 237 19.62 -2.10 -11.31
C LEU A 237 19.81 -1.53 -12.72
N ARG A 238 20.37 -0.33 -12.84
CA ARG A 238 20.62 0.35 -14.13
C ARG A 238 21.32 -0.55 -15.12
N LYS A 239 22.43 -1.16 -14.70
CA LYS A 239 23.28 -1.98 -15.56
C LYS A 239 22.55 -3.25 -16.00
N ALA A 240 21.84 -3.89 -15.07
CA ALA A 240 21.13 -5.14 -15.36
C ALA A 240 19.97 -4.90 -16.35
N LEU A 241 19.18 -3.86 -16.13
CA LEU A 241 18.05 -3.54 -17.00
C LEU A 241 18.49 -3.05 -18.39
N ALA A 242 19.51 -2.18 -18.45
CA ALA A 242 20.04 -1.71 -19.73
C ALA A 242 20.53 -2.88 -20.61
N ALA A 243 21.24 -3.86 -20.02
CA ALA A 243 21.71 -5.03 -20.77
C ALA A 243 20.57 -5.87 -21.36
N GLU A 244 19.46 -6.02 -20.63
CA GLU A 244 18.29 -6.77 -21.12
C GLU A 244 17.50 -5.96 -22.17
N LEU A 245 17.38 -4.64 -21.98
CA LEU A 245 16.75 -3.73 -22.95
C LEU A 245 17.56 -3.65 -24.26
N ASP A 246 18.89 -3.57 -24.20
CA ASP A 246 19.76 -3.58 -25.39
C ASP A 246 19.57 -4.85 -26.22
N ARG A 247 19.35 -5.98 -25.55
CA ARG A 247 19.17 -7.28 -26.19
C ARG A 247 17.82 -7.40 -26.90
N HIS A 248 16.75 -6.92 -26.27
CA HIS A 248 15.38 -7.20 -26.71
C HIS A 248 14.68 -6.00 -27.37
N PHE A 249 15.05 -4.79 -27.02
CA PHE A 249 14.42 -3.55 -27.48
C PHE A 249 15.46 -2.48 -27.85
N PRO A 250 16.44 -2.73 -28.74
CA PRO A 250 17.58 -1.82 -28.98
C PRO A 250 17.21 -0.38 -29.35
N ARG A 251 16.00 -0.14 -29.90
CA ARG A 251 15.43 1.20 -30.14
C ARG A 251 15.08 1.97 -28.86
N TRP A 252 15.26 1.41 -27.67
CA TRP A 252 15.08 2.14 -26.42
C TRP A 252 16.17 3.22 -26.26
N ALA A 253 17.38 2.97 -26.77
CA ALA A 253 18.54 3.83 -26.59
C ALA A 253 18.44 5.17 -27.36
N ASP A 254 17.69 5.21 -28.46
CA ASP A 254 17.41 6.42 -29.25
C ASP A 254 15.99 6.97 -29.05
N GLY A 255 15.24 6.42 -28.09
CA GLY A 255 13.90 6.87 -27.71
C GLY A 255 12.77 6.29 -28.59
N GLY A 256 13.04 5.31 -29.44
CA GLY A 256 12.01 4.58 -30.19
C GLY A 256 11.16 3.64 -29.33
N VAL A 257 11.62 3.28 -28.12
CA VAL A 257 10.83 2.62 -27.07
C VAL A 257 10.93 3.41 -25.79
N GLU A 258 9.80 3.93 -25.33
CA GLU A 258 9.71 4.63 -24.05
C GLU A 258 9.65 3.61 -22.90
N VAL A 259 10.64 3.65 -22.01
CA VAL A 259 10.69 2.78 -20.82
C VAL A 259 10.20 3.55 -19.61
N LEU A 260 9.16 3.02 -18.96
CA LEU A 260 8.49 3.64 -17.82
C LEU A 260 8.72 2.82 -16.54
N PHE A 261 8.83 3.52 -15.42
CA PHE A 261 8.86 2.94 -14.08
C PHE A 261 7.86 3.67 -13.18
N GLU A 262 7.01 2.92 -12.51
CA GLU A 262 6.06 3.45 -11.54
C GLU A 262 6.67 3.50 -10.13
N SER A 263 6.55 4.63 -9.45
CA SER A 263 6.99 4.72 -8.06
C SER A 263 6.11 5.67 -7.26
N GLY A 264 5.62 5.19 -6.12
CA GLY A 264 4.89 5.99 -5.14
C GLY A 264 5.63 6.01 -3.81
N ARG A 265 5.57 4.89 -3.09
CA ARG A 265 6.11 4.80 -1.71
C ARG A 265 7.59 5.16 -1.60
N HIS A 266 8.40 4.80 -2.58
CA HIS A 266 9.82 5.06 -2.54
C HIS A 266 10.13 6.56 -2.66
N LEU A 267 9.28 7.31 -3.36
CA LEU A 267 9.48 8.75 -3.59
C LEU A 267 9.01 9.62 -2.42
N VAL A 268 7.98 9.20 -1.68
CA VAL A 268 7.38 10.04 -0.64
C VAL A 268 7.34 9.39 0.74
N GLY A 269 7.62 8.09 0.87
CA GLY A 269 7.49 7.34 2.13
C GLY A 269 8.28 7.94 3.29
N ASP A 270 9.57 8.17 3.09
CA ASP A 270 10.46 8.73 4.10
C ASP A 270 10.36 10.24 4.26
N SER A 271 9.57 10.92 3.42
CA SER A 271 9.33 12.35 3.54
C SER A 271 8.37 12.72 4.67
N GLY A 272 7.52 11.78 5.10
CA GLY A 272 6.42 12.05 6.02
C GLY A 272 6.66 11.54 7.44
N THR A 273 6.34 12.39 8.42
CA THR A 273 6.30 12.03 9.85
C THR A 273 4.94 12.40 10.42
N LEU A 274 4.33 11.49 11.19
CA LEU A 274 3.12 11.78 11.96
C LEU A 274 3.50 12.14 13.39
N LEU A 275 3.11 13.34 13.81
CA LEU A 275 3.30 13.86 15.17
C LEU A 275 1.99 13.71 15.93
N CYS A 276 2.04 13.15 17.13
CA CYS A 276 0.89 12.91 17.99
C CYS A 276 1.22 13.17 19.47
N THR A 277 0.18 13.18 20.30
CA THR A 277 0.27 13.44 21.74
C THR A 277 -0.33 12.29 22.54
N VAL A 278 0.35 11.89 23.61
CA VAL A 278 -0.15 10.91 24.58
C VAL A 278 -1.30 11.53 25.37
N SER A 279 -2.49 10.94 25.22
CA SER A 279 -3.71 11.34 25.92
C SER A 279 -3.87 10.67 27.28
N ASP A 280 -3.46 9.41 27.40
CA ASP A 280 -3.56 8.63 28.63
C ASP A 280 -2.46 7.55 28.67
N VAL A 281 -2.02 7.18 29.87
CA VAL A 281 -1.11 6.05 30.09
C VAL A 281 -1.70 5.22 31.23
N LYS A 282 -1.96 3.94 30.96
CA LYS A 282 -2.59 3.06 31.93
C LYS A 282 -2.08 1.63 31.84
N ASP A 283 -2.08 0.98 32.99
CA ASP A 283 -1.84 -0.45 33.10
C ASP A 283 -3.20 -1.18 33.19
N SER A 284 -3.37 -2.24 32.42
CA SER A 284 -4.55 -3.10 32.47
C SER A 284 -4.09 -4.56 32.44
N ARG A 285 -4.19 -5.22 33.60
CA ARG A 285 -3.54 -6.51 33.85
C ARG A 285 -2.03 -6.38 33.58
N ASP A 286 -1.44 -7.33 32.86
CA ASP A 286 0.00 -7.37 32.55
C ASP A 286 0.38 -6.56 31.31
N THR A 287 -0.50 -5.66 30.84
CA THR A 287 -0.26 -4.86 29.64
C THR A 287 -0.34 -3.36 29.95
N ARG A 288 0.73 -2.65 29.59
CA ARG A 288 0.79 -1.19 29.58
C ARG A 288 0.28 -0.63 28.26
N PHE A 289 -0.58 0.37 28.33
CA PHE A 289 -1.15 1.07 27.19
C PHE A 289 -0.80 2.55 27.25
N ALA A 290 -0.42 3.11 26.10
CA ALA A 290 -0.43 4.56 25.88
C ALA A 290 -1.49 4.87 24.83
N VAL A 291 -2.50 5.64 25.25
CA VAL A 291 -3.59 6.12 24.39
C VAL A 291 -3.12 7.41 23.75
N LEU A 292 -3.12 7.46 22.42
CA LEU A 292 -2.70 8.62 21.65
C LEU A 292 -3.92 9.41 21.15
N ASP A 293 -3.73 10.68 20.82
CA ASP A 293 -4.73 11.49 20.12
C ASP A 293 -4.87 11.14 18.62
N THR A 294 -4.21 10.05 18.20
CA THR A 294 -4.22 9.51 16.86
C THR A 294 -4.47 8.00 16.89
N GLY A 295 -5.04 7.45 15.83
CA GLY A 295 -5.38 6.03 15.71
C GLY A 295 -5.44 5.58 14.25
N ILE A 296 -6.09 4.45 13.99
CA ILE A 296 -6.26 3.87 12.64
C ILE A 296 -7.03 4.79 11.67
N ASN A 297 -7.73 5.79 12.19
CA ASN A 297 -8.38 6.84 11.39
C ASN A 297 -7.39 7.86 10.81
N HIS A 298 -6.17 7.95 11.34
CA HIS A 298 -5.12 8.83 10.80
C HIS A 298 -3.92 8.06 10.28
N LEU A 299 -3.59 6.92 10.89
CA LEU A 299 -2.54 6.00 10.44
C LEU A 299 -3.09 4.57 10.46
N GLY A 300 -3.93 4.27 9.46
CA GLY A 300 -4.48 2.95 9.22
C GLY A 300 -3.57 2.09 8.35
N GLY A 301 -2.75 2.65 7.45
CA GLY A 301 -1.85 1.86 6.58
C GLY A 301 -2.53 0.60 6.00
N LEU A 302 -1.94 -0.58 6.23
CA LEU A 302 -2.59 -1.87 5.96
C LEU A 302 -3.42 -2.40 7.14
N SER A 303 -3.35 -1.80 8.33
CA SER A 303 -4.14 -2.21 9.50
C SER A 303 -5.61 -1.85 9.38
N GLY A 304 -5.93 -0.75 8.69
CA GLY A 304 -7.29 -0.38 8.29
C GLY A 304 -7.97 -1.41 7.36
N ILE A 305 -7.19 -2.33 6.77
CA ILE A 305 -7.65 -3.46 5.94
C ILE A 305 -7.29 -4.83 6.54
N GLY A 306 -7.01 -4.88 7.86
CA GLY A 306 -6.82 -6.14 8.60
C GLY A 306 -5.38 -6.64 8.76
N ARG A 307 -4.34 -5.85 8.44
CA ARG A 307 -2.93 -6.21 8.67
C ARG A 307 -2.19 -5.19 9.52
N LEU A 308 -2.01 -5.47 10.82
CA LEU A 308 -1.17 -4.66 11.70
C LEU A 308 0.31 -4.89 11.39
N LEU A 309 0.99 -3.82 11.00
CA LEU A 309 2.44 -3.81 10.78
C LEU A 309 3.18 -3.40 12.06
N PRO A 310 4.44 -3.83 12.25
CA PRO A 310 5.31 -3.26 13.27
C PRO A 310 5.45 -1.74 13.07
N LEU A 311 5.56 -1.01 14.19
CA LEU A 311 5.65 0.45 14.18
C LEU A 311 6.74 0.93 15.15
N SER A 312 7.44 1.99 14.78
CA SER A 312 8.36 2.74 15.64
C SER A 312 7.73 4.07 16.05
N ALA A 313 7.90 4.45 17.32
CA ALA A 313 7.56 5.77 17.81
C ALA A 313 8.78 6.38 18.51
N VAL A 314 9.03 7.66 18.26
CA VAL A 314 10.17 8.40 18.83
C VAL A 314 9.63 9.50 19.73
N PRO A 315 9.90 9.48 21.04
CA PRO A 315 9.56 10.57 21.93
C PRO A 315 10.26 11.86 21.51
N LEU A 316 9.51 12.97 21.47
CA LEU A 316 10.06 14.29 21.19
C LEU A 316 10.41 14.99 22.50
N ALA A 317 11.57 15.66 22.53
CA ALA A 317 11.91 16.55 23.63
C ALA A 317 10.83 17.62 23.77
N VAL A 318 10.29 17.77 24.99
CA VAL A 318 9.40 18.88 25.32
C VAL A 318 10.30 20.08 25.57
N PRO A 319 10.15 21.22 24.85
CA PRO A 319 10.86 22.43 25.22
C PRO A 319 10.45 22.79 26.65
N THR A 320 11.39 22.80 27.58
CA THR A 320 11.16 23.37 28.91
C THR A 320 10.86 24.85 28.69
N GLU A 321 9.66 25.31 29.06
CA GLU A 321 9.44 26.74 29.18
C GLU A 321 10.49 27.30 30.15
N PRO A 322 11.15 28.43 29.83
CA PRO A 322 12.01 29.08 30.81
C PRO A 322 11.12 29.50 31.98
N THR A 323 11.26 28.82 33.11
CA THR A 323 10.67 29.27 34.36
C THR A 323 11.34 30.59 34.72
N ASP A 324 10.57 31.68 34.72
CA ASP A 324 10.95 32.99 35.25
C ASP A 324 11.17 32.91 36.77
N GLU A 325 12.21 32.20 37.20
CA GLU A 325 12.68 32.20 38.59
C GLU A 325 14.21 32.10 38.63
N ALA A 326 14.90 33.17 38.23
CA ALA A 326 16.21 33.53 38.77
C ALA A 326 16.67 34.91 38.25
N THR A 327 16.25 35.99 38.91
CA THR A 327 17.08 37.20 39.00
C THR A 327 17.59 37.33 40.42
N HIS A 328 18.80 36.83 40.68
CA HIS A 328 19.77 37.44 41.58
C HIS A 328 21.18 36.99 41.17
N ASP A 329 21.88 37.94 40.55
CA ASP A 329 23.31 38.21 40.56
C ASP A 329 24.32 37.06 40.49
N ALA A 330 25.04 36.98 39.35
CA ALA A 330 26.50 37.13 39.34
C ALA A 330 27.06 37.24 37.90
N GLN A 331 27.87 38.29 37.68
CA GLN A 331 28.80 38.44 36.56
C GLN A 331 29.76 37.24 36.40
N GLY A 332 30.12 36.90 35.16
CA GLY A 332 31.39 36.21 34.87
C GLY A 332 31.48 35.52 33.50
N ASP A 333 32.16 36.18 32.56
CA ASP A 333 32.94 35.71 31.40
C ASP A 333 32.49 34.52 30.51
N ALA A 334 32.44 34.79 29.21
CA ALA A 334 32.51 33.82 28.11
C ALA A 334 33.92 33.21 28.02
N PRO A 335 34.09 31.96 27.51
CA PRO A 335 34.20 31.83 26.05
C PRO A 335 33.73 30.49 25.42
N ASP A 336 33.57 30.59 24.10
CA ASP A 336 33.89 29.65 23.01
C ASP A 336 32.96 28.52 22.54
N ASP A 337 32.97 28.41 21.20
CA ASP A 337 32.24 27.54 20.29
C ASP A 337 32.40 26.04 20.61
N ALA A 338 31.26 25.35 20.76
CA ALA A 338 31.18 23.88 20.72
C ALA A 338 29.86 23.46 20.02
N PRO A 339 29.87 22.35 19.25
CA PRO A 339 28.72 21.91 18.46
C PRO A 339 27.55 21.50 19.37
N VAL A 340 26.35 21.96 19.04
CA VAL A 340 25.11 21.51 19.68
C VAL A 340 24.83 20.08 19.23
N GLU A 341 25.31 19.11 20.00
CA GLU A 341 24.81 17.74 19.94
C GLU A 341 23.44 17.67 20.63
N LEU A 342 22.51 16.94 20.00
CA LEU A 342 21.22 16.57 20.59
C LEU A 342 21.46 15.65 21.79
N GLY A 343 21.70 16.24 22.96
CA GLY A 343 21.95 15.53 24.21
C GLY A 343 20.73 14.74 24.66
N THR A 344 20.87 13.41 24.64
CA THR A 344 20.00 12.46 25.34
C THR A 344 20.44 12.40 26.80
N ASP A 345 19.96 13.30 27.65
CA ASP A 345 20.19 13.17 29.10
C ASP A 345 18.89 13.39 29.88
N ALA A 346 18.16 12.28 30.00
CA ALA A 346 17.26 12.04 31.12
C ALA A 346 17.62 10.64 31.63
N ALA A 347 17.90 10.52 32.94
CA ALA A 347 18.24 9.27 33.60
C ALA A 347 17.33 8.14 33.09
N ALA A 348 17.93 7.17 32.38
CA ALA A 348 17.18 6.17 31.62
C ALA A 348 16.46 5.20 32.57
N THR A 349 15.20 5.50 32.86
CA THR A 349 14.24 4.49 33.31
C THR A 349 14.25 3.35 32.28
N PRO A 350 14.33 2.07 32.69
CA PRO A 350 14.34 0.95 31.75
C PRO A 350 13.11 1.01 30.82
N PRO A 351 13.27 0.69 29.53
CA PRO A 351 12.18 0.77 28.56
C PRO A 351 11.02 -0.12 29.02
N ALA A 352 9.81 0.44 28.96
CA ALA A 352 8.58 -0.29 29.26
C ALA A 352 7.94 -0.74 27.94
N ARG A 353 7.67 -2.04 27.80
CA ARG A 353 6.89 -2.57 26.68
C ARG A 353 5.49 -2.00 26.72
N THR A 354 5.19 -1.10 25.80
CA THR A 354 3.96 -0.31 25.78
C THR A 354 3.18 -0.55 24.49
N ARG A 355 1.89 -0.86 24.59
CA ARG A 355 0.99 -0.92 23.41
C ARG A 355 0.49 0.49 23.08
N LEU A 356 0.72 0.92 21.84
CA LEU A 356 0.21 2.19 21.33
C LEU A 356 -1.19 1.99 20.73
N VAL A 357 -2.17 2.67 21.30
CA VAL A 357 -3.58 2.60 20.91
C VAL A 357 -4.14 3.98 20.64
N GLY A 358 -5.19 4.07 19.84
CA GLY A 358 -5.82 5.34 19.50
C GLY A 358 -7.07 5.68 20.33
N PRO A 359 -7.74 6.80 20.00
CA PRO A 359 -8.84 7.37 20.76
C PRO A 359 -10.23 6.89 20.30
N LEU A 360 -10.31 5.89 19.43
CA LEU A 360 -11.56 5.38 18.86
C LEU A 360 -12.19 4.33 19.78
N CYS A 361 -13.52 4.29 19.82
CA CYS A 361 -14.27 3.34 20.64
C CYS A 361 -14.37 1.96 19.98
N THR A 362 -13.23 1.40 19.59
CA THR A 362 -13.11 0.05 19.00
C THR A 362 -11.83 -0.62 19.47
N PRO A 363 -11.84 -1.93 19.80
CA PRO A 363 -10.63 -2.65 20.16
C PRO A 363 -9.62 -2.76 19.02
N ALA A 364 -10.06 -2.54 17.76
CA ALA A 364 -9.19 -2.55 16.59
C ALA A 364 -8.29 -1.30 16.49
N ASP A 365 -8.47 -0.28 17.34
CA ASP A 365 -7.72 0.97 17.28
C ASP A 365 -6.33 0.85 17.91
N THR A 366 -5.50 0.07 17.23
CA THR A 366 -4.10 -0.22 17.58
C THR A 366 -3.23 0.26 16.42
N LEU A 367 -2.14 0.96 16.72
CA LEU A 367 -1.30 1.56 15.67
C LEU A 367 -0.22 0.62 15.12
N GLY A 368 0.15 -0.40 15.88
CA GLY A 368 1.18 -1.34 15.47
C GLY A 368 0.98 -2.71 16.08
N ARG A 369 1.66 -3.71 15.50
CA ARG A 369 1.68 -5.07 16.03
C ARG A 369 2.43 -5.11 17.35
N GLY A 370 1.75 -5.57 18.40
CA GLY A 370 2.37 -5.82 19.70
C GLY A 370 2.72 -4.55 20.49
N ALA A 371 3.52 -4.75 21.55
CA ALA A 371 4.05 -3.66 22.35
C ALA A 371 5.41 -3.21 21.81
N VAL A 372 5.70 -1.92 21.93
CA VAL A 372 6.97 -1.32 21.54
C VAL A 372 7.78 -0.92 22.77
N ASP A 373 9.10 -1.02 22.68
CA ASP A 373 10.00 -0.56 23.73
C ASP A 373 10.11 0.96 23.67
N LEU A 374 9.55 1.63 24.68
CA LEU A 374 9.58 3.08 24.82
C LEU A 374 10.03 3.45 26.24
N PRO A 375 10.65 4.63 26.43
CA PRO A 375 10.81 5.15 27.77
C PRO A 375 9.44 5.33 28.44
N ASP A 376 9.43 5.45 29.76
CA ASP A 376 8.19 5.67 30.50
C ASP A 376 7.48 6.94 29.99
N LEU A 377 6.28 6.75 29.44
CA LEU A 377 5.55 7.82 28.77
C LEU A 377 4.69 8.60 29.77
N ALA A 378 4.58 9.91 29.57
CA ALA A 378 3.70 10.77 30.36
C ALA A 378 2.56 11.34 29.50
N VAL A 379 1.42 11.62 30.13
CA VAL A 379 0.33 12.37 29.49
C VAL A 379 0.84 13.73 29.01
N GLY A 380 0.48 14.10 27.79
CA GLY A 380 0.97 15.31 27.12
C GLY A 380 2.31 15.15 26.41
N GLN A 381 3.03 14.04 26.60
CA GLN A 381 4.25 13.77 25.86
C GLN A 381 3.95 13.62 24.37
N ARG A 382 4.85 14.16 23.54
CA ARG A 382 4.72 14.15 22.09
C ARG A 382 5.55 13.02 21.50
N LEU A 383 4.97 12.33 20.52
CA LEU A 383 5.63 11.24 19.80
C LEU A 383 5.68 11.58 18.31
N ALA A 384 6.70 11.07 17.64
CA ALA A 384 6.84 11.07 16.19
C ALA A 384 6.86 9.65 15.66
N ILE A 385 6.03 9.38 14.65
CA ILE A 385 6.01 8.13 13.89
C ILE A 385 6.63 8.44 12.52
N PRO A 386 7.84 7.93 12.21
CA PRO A 386 8.58 8.27 11.01
C PRO A 386 8.08 7.50 9.79
N ASN A 387 8.48 7.92 8.60
CA ASN A 387 8.33 7.16 7.35
C ASN A 387 6.88 6.78 7.02
N VAL A 388 5.97 7.73 7.17
CA VAL A 388 4.52 7.60 6.92
C VAL A 388 4.03 8.53 5.81
N GLY A 389 4.93 8.99 4.95
CA GLY A 389 4.61 9.87 3.83
C GLY A 389 3.86 9.21 2.69
N ALA A 390 3.87 7.87 2.62
CA ALA A 390 3.13 7.08 1.65
C ALA A 390 2.10 6.20 2.36
N TYR A 391 0.85 6.22 1.92
CA TYR A 391 -0.27 5.44 2.47
C TYR A 391 -0.57 5.70 3.96
N GLY A 392 -0.02 6.76 4.55
CA GLY A 392 -0.36 7.20 5.90
C GLY A 392 -1.79 7.69 5.94
N ALA A 393 -2.02 8.97 5.63
CA ALA A 393 -3.36 9.55 5.62
C ALA A 393 -4.31 8.87 4.61
N THR A 394 -3.80 8.49 3.43
CA THR A 394 -4.64 8.06 2.29
C THR A 394 -5.19 6.64 2.40
N ALA A 395 -4.56 5.77 3.18
CA ALA A 395 -5.06 4.42 3.48
C ALA A 395 -5.63 4.32 4.91
N SER A 396 -6.04 5.45 5.49
CA SER A 396 -6.62 5.51 6.83
C SER A 396 -8.13 5.59 6.82
N LEU A 397 -8.76 5.24 7.95
CA LEU A 397 -10.20 5.34 8.14
C LEU A 397 -10.64 6.79 8.44
N LEU A 398 -10.36 7.72 7.52
CA LEU A 398 -10.50 9.18 7.72
C LEU A 398 -11.89 9.64 8.19
N GLY A 399 -12.95 8.90 7.85
CA GLY A 399 -14.33 9.21 8.26
C GLY A 399 -14.83 8.49 9.50
N PHE A 400 -14.02 7.60 10.09
CA PHE A 400 -14.49 6.74 11.16
C PHE A 400 -14.72 7.52 12.45
N LEU A 401 -15.90 7.30 13.06
CA LEU A 401 -16.41 8.05 14.21
C LEU A 401 -16.43 9.58 14.03
N SER A 402 -16.42 10.08 12.79
CA SER A 402 -16.46 11.50 12.46
C SER A 402 -15.38 12.35 13.17
N ARG A 403 -14.25 11.74 13.53
CA ARG A 403 -13.08 12.47 14.02
C ARG A 403 -12.50 13.31 12.86
N PRO A 404 -11.97 14.51 13.12
CA PRO A 404 -11.33 15.32 12.07
C PRO A 404 -10.08 14.60 11.57
N ALA A 405 -9.76 14.71 10.29
CA ALA A 405 -8.47 14.25 9.78
C ALA A 405 -7.31 15.04 10.42
N ALA A 406 -6.13 14.41 10.47
CA ALA A 406 -4.89 15.08 10.87
C ALA A 406 -4.63 16.30 9.97
N ALA A 407 -4.02 17.34 10.53
CA ALA A 407 -3.48 18.40 9.68
C ALA A 407 -2.26 17.87 8.90
N GLU A 408 -2.02 18.41 7.72
CA GLU A 408 -0.90 18.08 6.85
C GLU A 408 -0.10 19.37 6.59
N VAL A 409 1.18 19.39 6.96
CA VAL A 409 2.08 20.54 6.79
C VAL A 409 3.23 20.14 5.88
N VAL A 410 3.41 20.87 4.79
CA VAL A 410 4.54 20.69 3.87
C VAL A 410 5.63 21.70 4.20
N VAL A 411 6.86 21.23 4.24
CA VAL A 411 8.02 22.03 4.65
C VAL A 411 9.15 21.92 3.63
N ASP A 412 9.94 23.00 3.57
CA ASP A 412 11.06 23.14 2.65
C ASP A 412 12.13 24.08 3.24
N GLY A 413 13.37 24.01 2.78
CA GLY A 413 14.46 24.90 3.24
C GLY A 413 15.76 24.17 3.55
N PRO A 414 16.90 24.86 3.65
CA PRO A 414 18.22 24.23 3.73
C PRO A 414 18.35 23.34 4.96
N GLY A 415 19.05 22.20 4.83
CA GLY A 415 19.30 21.22 5.91
C GLY A 415 19.86 21.81 7.20
N SER A 416 20.47 23.01 7.10
CA SER A 416 21.15 23.74 8.17
C SER A 416 20.35 24.90 8.79
N ALA A 417 19.13 25.21 8.34
CA ALA A 417 18.32 26.24 8.99
C ALA A 417 17.64 25.67 10.25
N GLU A 418 17.73 26.41 11.37
CA GLU A 418 17.10 26.09 12.66
C GLU A 418 15.57 25.87 12.58
N SER A 419 14.93 26.28 11.48
CA SER A 419 13.52 25.96 11.20
C SER A 419 13.24 25.90 9.68
N PRO A 420 12.67 24.80 9.17
CA PRO A 420 12.27 24.73 7.77
C PRO A 420 11.08 25.67 7.50
N ARG A 421 11.04 26.26 6.31
CA ARG A 421 9.93 27.09 5.82
C ARG A 421 8.70 26.22 5.62
N VAL A 422 7.57 26.65 6.16
CA VAL A 422 6.26 26.05 5.84
C VAL A 422 5.84 26.49 4.44
N VAL A 423 5.64 25.52 3.54
CA VAL A 423 5.12 25.73 2.18
C VAL A 423 3.60 25.82 2.22
N SER A 424 2.97 24.90 2.93
CA SER A 424 1.52 24.87 3.09
C SER A 424 1.11 24.15 4.38
N ALA A 425 -0.11 24.41 4.83
CA ALA A 425 -0.77 23.69 5.91
C ALA A 425 -2.22 23.45 5.48
N THR A 426 -2.63 22.19 5.38
CA THR A 426 -3.96 21.80 4.91
C THR A 426 -4.58 20.77 5.86
N ARG A 427 -5.88 20.52 5.68
CA ARG A 427 -6.60 19.45 6.38
C ARG A 427 -7.72 18.93 5.50
N LEU A 428 -7.78 17.61 5.33
CA LEU A 428 -8.89 16.96 4.62
C LEU A 428 -10.19 17.12 5.40
N THR A 429 -11.27 17.44 4.69
CA THR A 429 -12.63 17.51 5.25
C THR A 429 -13.55 16.65 4.40
N LEU A 430 -14.33 15.79 5.05
CA LEU A 430 -15.38 15.03 4.39
C LEU A 430 -16.65 15.86 4.32
N VAL A 431 -17.08 16.18 3.10
CA VAL A 431 -18.31 16.92 2.82
C VAL A 431 -19.35 16.00 2.19
N ARG A 432 -20.63 16.24 2.46
CA ARG A 432 -21.74 15.53 1.82
C ARG A 432 -22.32 16.41 0.73
N GLU A 433 -22.29 15.94 -0.51
CA GLU A 433 -22.90 16.62 -1.65
C GLU A 433 -24.27 15.99 -1.95
N PRO A 434 -25.34 16.79 -2.17
CA PRO A 434 -26.63 16.27 -2.59
C PRO A 434 -26.52 15.64 -3.98
N VAL A 435 -26.95 14.38 -4.10
CA VAL A 435 -27.10 13.71 -5.39
C VAL A 435 -28.55 13.87 -5.84
N PRO A 436 -28.83 14.39 -7.05
CA PRO A 436 -30.21 14.50 -7.54
C PRO A 436 -30.90 13.14 -7.57
N ALA A 437 -32.12 13.06 -7.04
CA ALA A 437 -32.94 11.87 -7.22
C ALA A 437 -33.22 11.69 -8.72
N ARG A 438 -32.81 10.55 -9.28
CA ARG A 438 -33.26 10.16 -10.62
C ARG A 438 -34.74 9.81 -10.49
N THR A 439 -35.63 10.71 -10.91
CA THR A 439 -37.04 10.37 -11.12
C THR A 439 -37.10 9.47 -12.35
N THR A 440 -37.05 8.15 -12.16
CA THR A 440 -37.49 7.23 -13.20
C THR A 440 -39.01 7.39 -13.31
N ASP A 441 -39.49 7.91 -14.44
CA ASP A 441 -40.91 7.76 -14.78
C ASP A 441 -41.19 6.25 -14.83
N PRO A 442 -42.15 5.71 -14.06
CA PRO A 442 -42.41 4.26 -14.02
C PRO A 442 -42.80 3.65 -15.38
N THR A 443 -43.04 4.47 -16.40
CA THR A 443 -43.45 4.04 -17.74
C THR A 443 -42.32 3.76 -18.72
N GLU A 444 -41.06 4.08 -18.38
CA GLU A 444 -39.90 3.74 -19.22
C GLU A 444 -39.15 2.53 -18.65
N HIS A 445 -39.72 1.35 -18.83
CA HIS A 445 -38.94 0.11 -18.74
C HIS A 445 -38.12 -0.07 -20.03
N PRO A 446 -36.78 -0.09 -19.99
CA PRO A 446 -36.02 -0.68 -21.08
C PRO A 446 -36.35 -2.18 -21.14
N GLU A 447 -36.74 -2.68 -22.32
CA GLU A 447 -37.11 -4.08 -22.47
C GLU A 447 -36.01 -5.02 -21.96
N PRO A 448 -36.37 -6.06 -21.18
CA PRO A 448 -35.41 -7.02 -20.69
C PRO A 448 -34.86 -7.82 -21.87
N ARG A 449 -33.53 -7.75 -22.08
CA ARG A 449 -32.85 -8.68 -22.98
C ARG A 449 -32.97 -10.08 -22.38
N GLU A 450 -33.60 -10.98 -23.11
CA GLU A 450 -33.72 -12.40 -22.77
C GLU A 450 -32.32 -13.01 -22.61
N ASN A 451 -31.90 -13.21 -21.37
CA ASN A 451 -30.83 -14.15 -21.04
C ASN A 451 -31.51 -15.43 -20.56
N HIS A 452 -31.42 -16.48 -21.38
CA HIS A 452 -31.72 -17.84 -20.94
C HIS A 452 -30.73 -18.24 -19.84
N VAL A 453 -31.22 -18.27 -18.60
CA VAL A 453 -30.59 -19.01 -17.50
C VAL A 453 -31.68 -19.88 -16.90
N SER A 454 -31.47 -21.19 -17.01
CA SER A 454 -32.33 -22.22 -16.44
C SER A 454 -32.39 -22.10 -14.92
N GLU A 455 -33.62 -22.12 -14.41
CA GLU A 455 -33.97 -22.14 -13.00
C GLU A 455 -33.51 -23.45 -12.34
N GLU A 456 -32.67 -23.35 -11.31
CA GLU A 456 -32.78 -24.18 -10.09
C GLU A 456 -31.75 -23.71 -9.06
N SER A 457 -32.21 -22.97 -8.04
CA SER A 457 -31.76 -23.10 -6.65
C SER A 457 -32.48 -22.06 -5.80
N ALA A 458 -33.60 -22.48 -5.23
CA ALA A 458 -34.32 -21.73 -4.22
C ALA A 458 -33.55 -21.75 -2.88
N MET A 459 -33.46 -20.56 -2.29
CA MET A 459 -32.98 -20.27 -0.94
C MET A 459 -33.69 -21.13 0.11
N GLN A 460 -32.94 -21.82 0.97
CA GLN A 460 -33.46 -22.46 2.17
C GLN A 460 -32.70 -21.95 3.39
N GLU A 461 -33.37 -21.08 4.16
CA GLU A 461 -32.97 -20.70 5.51
C GLU A 461 -32.94 -21.96 6.40
N ARG A 462 -31.81 -22.20 7.07
CA ARG A 462 -31.70 -23.20 8.14
C ARG A 462 -31.17 -22.56 9.41
N THR A 463 -32.05 -22.47 10.38
CA THR A 463 -31.79 -22.22 11.80
C THR A 463 -30.80 -23.27 12.33
N MET A 464 -29.63 -22.84 12.82
CA MET A 464 -28.68 -23.71 13.50
C MET A 464 -29.16 -24.02 14.92
N THR A 465 -29.61 -25.24 15.15
CA THR A 465 -29.66 -25.85 16.49
C THR A 465 -28.29 -26.41 16.84
N ALA A 466 -27.77 -26.04 18.01
CA ALA A 466 -26.51 -26.54 18.56
C ALA A 466 -26.57 -28.06 18.79
N VAL A 467 -25.60 -28.79 18.25
CA VAL A 467 -25.38 -30.22 18.49
C VAL A 467 -24.29 -30.37 19.56
N PRO A 468 -24.41 -31.28 20.54
CA PRO A 468 -23.44 -31.39 21.63
C PRO A 468 -22.13 -32.04 21.16
N VAL A 469 -21.02 -31.54 21.72
CA VAL A 469 -19.66 -32.02 21.50
C VAL A 469 -19.52 -33.48 21.94
N ARG A 470 -18.98 -34.33 21.05
CA ARG A 470 -18.36 -35.61 21.42
C ARG A 470 -16.85 -35.48 21.23
N ASP A 471 -16.11 -35.91 22.25
CA ASP A 471 -14.67 -36.08 22.20
C ASP A 471 -14.34 -37.20 21.22
N ALA A 472 -13.60 -36.89 20.15
CA ALA A 472 -13.10 -37.88 19.20
C ALA A 472 -11.59 -38.06 19.41
N GLU A 473 -11.25 -39.27 19.83
CA GLU A 473 -9.89 -39.83 19.92
C GLU A 473 -9.21 -39.83 18.54
N GLY A 474 -7.92 -39.49 18.48
CA GLY A 474 -7.06 -39.89 17.34
C GLY A 474 -6.01 -38.92 16.80
N GLY A 475 -5.87 -37.71 17.34
CA GLY A 475 -4.79 -36.76 16.96
C GLY A 475 -3.74 -36.56 18.05
N PRO A 476 -2.51 -36.11 17.74
CA PRO A 476 -1.46 -35.77 18.72
C PRO A 476 -1.76 -34.53 19.60
N TRP A 477 -2.97 -33.98 19.52
CA TRP A 477 -3.36 -32.70 20.12
C TRP A 477 -4.38 -32.82 21.24
N ASN A 478 -4.54 -31.73 22.01
CA ASN A 478 -5.55 -31.64 23.07
C ASN A 478 -6.94 -31.21 22.51
N ALA A 479 -7.98 -31.32 23.35
CA ALA A 479 -9.36 -31.02 22.95
C ALA A 479 -9.59 -29.54 22.55
N ASP A 480 -8.80 -28.62 23.09
CA ASP A 480 -8.88 -27.19 22.79
C ASP A 480 -8.52 -26.90 21.33
N TYR A 481 -7.59 -27.66 20.76
CA TYR A 481 -7.13 -27.45 19.38
C TYR A 481 -8.25 -27.66 18.36
N VAL A 482 -8.97 -28.77 18.48
CA VAL A 482 -10.10 -29.10 17.61
C VAL A 482 -11.24 -28.11 17.81
N THR A 483 -11.42 -27.62 19.04
CA THR A 483 -12.43 -26.61 19.36
C THR A 483 -12.13 -25.30 18.64
N VAL A 484 -10.87 -24.84 18.65
CA VAL A 484 -10.44 -23.65 17.91
C VAL A 484 -10.62 -23.85 16.41
N LEU A 485 -10.18 -24.98 15.85
CA LEU A 485 -10.36 -25.30 14.43
C LEU A 485 -11.83 -25.25 14.01
N ARG A 486 -12.74 -25.89 14.77
CA ARG A 486 -14.19 -25.88 14.49
C ARG A 486 -14.81 -24.50 14.60
N SER A 487 -14.25 -23.61 15.42
CA SER A 487 -14.77 -22.26 15.58
C SER A 487 -14.48 -21.35 14.39
N VAL A 488 -13.51 -21.71 13.55
CA VAL A 488 -13.06 -20.90 12.40
C VAL A 488 -13.31 -21.59 11.06
N LEU A 489 -13.35 -22.93 11.03
CA LEU A 489 -13.46 -23.73 9.81
C LEU A 489 -14.88 -24.28 9.65
N PRO A 490 -15.76 -23.63 8.86
CA PRO A 490 -17.17 -23.96 8.79
C PRO A 490 -17.46 -25.30 8.09
N ARG A 491 -16.47 -25.87 7.39
CA ARG A 491 -16.61 -27.16 6.69
C ARG A 491 -15.79 -28.27 7.35
N LEU A 492 -15.30 -28.06 8.56
CA LEU A 492 -14.54 -29.07 9.29
C LEU A 492 -15.46 -30.22 9.70
N GLY A 493 -15.11 -31.45 9.30
CA GLY A 493 -15.88 -32.65 9.60
C GLY A 493 -15.88 -33.03 11.08
N GLU A 494 -16.70 -34.04 11.43
CA GLU A 494 -16.76 -34.57 12.80
C GLU A 494 -15.43 -35.21 13.22
N ASP A 495 -14.79 -35.95 12.30
CA ASP A 495 -13.49 -36.59 12.50
C ASP A 495 -12.36 -35.69 11.99
N VAL A 496 -11.46 -35.28 12.89
CA VAL A 496 -10.26 -34.50 12.57
C VAL A 496 -9.05 -35.39 12.81
N GLY A 497 -8.35 -35.77 11.74
CA GLY A 497 -7.06 -36.50 11.78
C GLY A 497 -5.88 -35.65 11.31
N PRO A 498 -4.62 -36.10 11.49
CA PRO A 498 -3.42 -35.32 11.15
C PRO A 498 -3.35 -34.84 9.70
N ASP A 499 -3.91 -35.62 8.77
CA ASP A 499 -3.92 -35.32 7.34
C ASP A 499 -5.15 -34.50 6.88
N THR A 500 -5.98 -34.04 7.83
CA THR A 500 -7.19 -33.26 7.50
C THR A 500 -6.79 -31.94 6.85
N SER A 501 -7.16 -31.76 5.59
CA SER A 501 -6.86 -30.52 4.85
C SER A 501 -7.62 -29.33 5.42
N LEU A 502 -6.89 -28.30 5.85
CA LEU A 502 -7.49 -27.08 6.39
C LEU A 502 -8.14 -26.26 5.27
N ARG A 503 -7.53 -26.22 4.08
CA ARG A 503 -8.11 -25.55 2.90
C ARG A 503 -9.44 -26.18 2.50
N ALA A 504 -9.54 -27.50 2.48
CA ALA A 504 -10.81 -28.18 2.20
C ALA A 504 -11.89 -27.89 3.28
N ALA A 505 -11.46 -27.69 4.52
CA ALA A 505 -12.31 -27.30 5.65
C ALA A 505 -12.72 -25.80 5.63
N GLY A 506 -12.26 -25.03 4.64
CA GLY A 506 -12.63 -23.62 4.46
C GLY A 506 -11.60 -22.61 4.93
N LEU A 507 -10.34 -22.99 5.11
CA LEU A 507 -9.25 -22.07 5.44
C LEU A 507 -8.92 -21.18 4.24
N ASP A 508 -9.51 -19.98 4.21
CA ASP A 508 -9.12 -18.87 3.34
C ASP A 508 -8.20 -17.87 4.07
N SER A 509 -7.81 -16.79 3.40
CA SER A 509 -6.87 -15.80 3.98
C SER A 509 -7.41 -15.09 5.23
N LEU A 510 -8.74 -14.94 5.37
CA LEU A 510 -9.35 -14.30 6.53
C LEU A 510 -9.46 -15.30 7.69
N ALA A 511 -9.94 -16.50 7.38
CA ALA A 511 -10.01 -17.62 8.31
C ALA A 511 -8.63 -18.01 8.86
N LEU A 512 -7.56 -17.87 8.06
CA LEU A 512 -6.19 -18.12 8.51
C LEU A 512 -5.77 -17.15 9.61
N VAL A 513 -6.01 -15.85 9.42
CA VAL A 513 -5.66 -14.83 10.43
C VAL A 513 -6.47 -15.06 11.71
N GLU A 514 -7.77 -15.31 11.59
CA GLU A 514 -8.62 -15.61 12.73
C GLU A 514 -8.19 -16.89 13.46
N LEU A 515 -7.81 -17.93 12.72
CA LEU A 515 -7.34 -19.20 13.27
C LEU A 515 -6.05 -19.00 14.07
N LEU A 516 -5.08 -18.24 13.54
CA LEU A 516 -3.84 -17.94 14.26
C LEU A 516 -4.10 -17.16 15.55
N VAL A 517 -4.90 -16.09 15.49
CA VAL A 517 -5.22 -15.28 16.68
C VAL A 517 -5.86 -16.15 17.76
N ARG A 518 -6.82 -17.00 17.40
CA ARG A 518 -7.49 -17.88 18.38
C ARG A 518 -6.57 -18.96 18.92
N LEU A 519 -5.61 -19.47 18.13
CA LEU A 519 -4.60 -20.41 18.62
C LEU A 519 -3.65 -19.73 19.60
N GLU A 520 -3.14 -18.54 19.28
CA GLU A 520 -2.30 -17.74 20.18
C GLU A 520 -3.01 -17.43 21.50
N GLU A 521 -4.28 -17.04 21.44
CA GLU A 521 -5.12 -16.80 22.62
C GLU A 521 -5.37 -18.08 23.43
N ALA A 522 -5.70 -19.19 22.78
CA ALA A 522 -6.03 -20.45 23.46
C ALA A 522 -4.81 -21.06 24.19
N TYR A 523 -3.62 -20.89 23.64
CA TYR A 523 -2.38 -21.46 24.20
C TYR A 523 -1.50 -20.44 24.92
N ALA A 524 -1.88 -19.16 24.94
CA ALA A 524 -1.09 -18.06 25.51
C ALA A 524 0.34 -18.00 24.95
N VAL A 525 0.48 -18.24 23.65
CA VAL A 525 1.75 -18.21 22.91
C VAL A 525 1.70 -17.18 21.79
N ALA A 526 2.85 -16.77 21.27
CA ALA A 526 2.95 -16.02 20.01
C ALA A 526 3.65 -16.92 18.99
N ILE A 527 3.01 -17.18 17.86
CA ILE A 527 3.57 -18.07 16.83
C ILE A 527 4.43 -17.20 15.89
N PRO A 528 5.75 -17.39 15.83
CA PRO A 528 6.63 -16.60 14.97
C PRO A 528 6.27 -16.76 13.49
N ASP A 529 6.30 -15.66 12.73
CA ASP A 529 6.05 -15.71 11.27
C ASP A 529 7.07 -16.63 10.55
N ASP A 530 8.28 -16.77 11.09
CA ASP A 530 9.34 -17.66 10.55
C ASP A 530 8.99 -19.16 10.66
N ASP A 531 8.10 -19.52 11.59
CA ASP A 531 7.59 -20.89 11.77
C ASP A 531 6.32 -21.17 10.92
N LEU A 532 5.80 -20.14 10.24
CA LEU A 532 4.57 -20.18 9.47
C LEU A 532 4.87 -20.17 7.96
N GLY A 533 4.87 -21.36 7.36
CA GLY A 533 4.93 -21.55 5.90
C GLY A 533 3.59 -22.02 5.31
N PRO A 534 3.44 -22.03 3.97
CA PRO A 534 2.27 -22.62 3.31
C PRO A 534 2.01 -24.08 3.72
N GLU A 535 3.09 -24.82 3.97
CA GLU A 535 3.09 -26.20 4.47
C GLU A 535 2.46 -26.30 5.88
N SER A 536 2.69 -25.30 6.75
CA SER A 536 2.15 -25.25 8.11
C SER A 536 0.61 -25.18 8.14
N PHE A 537 -0.02 -24.75 7.05
CA PHE A 537 -1.48 -24.65 6.93
C PHE A 537 -2.08 -25.71 6.00
N ALA A 538 -1.28 -26.68 5.54
CA ALA A 538 -1.75 -27.71 4.63
C ALA A 538 -2.74 -28.65 5.33
N THR A 539 -2.42 -29.09 6.55
CA THR A 539 -3.21 -30.03 7.34
C THR A 539 -3.30 -29.67 8.82
N ALA A 540 -4.30 -30.22 9.51
CA ALA A 540 -4.45 -30.06 10.96
C ALA A 540 -3.20 -30.53 11.74
N GLY A 541 -2.48 -31.55 11.27
CA GLY A 541 -1.24 -32.03 11.88
C GLY A 541 -0.04 -31.11 11.65
N SER A 542 0.08 -30.54 10.45
CA SER A 542 1.16 -29.58 10.13
C SER A 542 1.06 -28.33 11.02
N LEU A 543 -0.15 -27.80 11.20
CA LEU A 543 -0.39 -26.64 12.05
C LEU A 543 -0.18 -26.97 13.54
N TRP A 544 -0.58 -28.17 13.97
CA TRP A 544 -0.36 -28.62 15.35
C TRP A 544 1.14 -28.70 15.70
N SER A 545 1.97 -29.17 14.76
CA SER A 545 3.42 -29.28 14.97
C SER A 545 4.06 -27.93 15.29
N VAL A 546 3.58 -26.86 14.65
CA VAL A 546 4.01 -25.48 14.92
C VAL A 546 3.51 -24.99 16.28
N VAL A 547 2.24 -25.24 16.60
CA VAL A 547 1.68 -24.88 17.92
C VAL A 547 2.43 -25.60 19.05
N GLU A 548 2.75 -26.88 18.86
CA GLU A 548 3.46 -27.69 19.83
C GLU A 548 4.93 -27.26 20.01
N SER A 549 5.63 -26.92 18.92
CA SER A 549 7.01 -26.44 19.01
C SER A 549 7.09 -25.13 19.80
N VAL A 550 6.14 -24.22 19.58
CA VAL A 550 6.10 -22.93 20.30
C VAL A 550 5.66 -23.11 21.75
N ARG A 551 4.73 -24.04 22.04
CA ARG A 551 4.27 -24.31 23.42
C ARG A 551 5.35 -24.97 24.29
N THR A 552 6.28 -25.69 23.67
CA THR A 552 7.34 -26.44 24.38
C THR A 552 8.68 -25.71 24.45
N ALA A 553 8.83 -24.60 23.72
CA ALA A 553 9.94 -23.66 23.80
C ALA A 553 9.75 -22.67 24.97
#